data_AF-A0A3E1EJF1-F1
#
_entry.id   AF-A0A3E1EJF1-F1
#
_cell.length_a   1.000
_cell.length_b   1.000
_cell.length_c   1.000
_cell.angle_alpha   90.00
_cell.angle_beta   90.00
_cell.angle_gamma   90.00
#
_symmetry.space_group_name_H-M   'P 1'
#
loop_
_entity.id
_entity.type
_entity.pdbx_description
1 polymer ?
#
loop_
_entity_poly.entity_id
_entity_poly.type
_entity_poly.pdbx_seq_one_letter_code
_entity_poly.pdbx_strand_id
1 'polypeptide(L)'
;MGTGSHSSILKATAWTGSSQVAVLAMGLVRSKLTAVLLGPSGVGLTGTYLTIAGFIGGIAELGIPPSGVRAVAEACATGDEAKVRRTAAALRAAMLATGVVGMVVALALAYPVSVMTFGSRERWVDLALLSVTVLLANYASGQRAFLQGAQRVRDVARCQVVSTFAGLVVGGGLLWAFGERGIVAALVANGVAAVVVFGRETRRGGGSVAAGASWGEALRD
;
A
#
# COMPACT_ATOMS: atom_id res chain seq x y z
N MET A 1 7.45 -34.45 -11.17
CA MET A 1 6.37 -33.54 -10.72
C MET A 1 6.22 -33.68 -9.21
N GLY A 2 6.23 -32.59 -8.41
CA GLY A 2 5.43 -32.59 -7.17
C GLY A 2 5.94 -31.96 -5.87
N THR A 3 7.24 -31.97 -5.49
CA THR A 3 7.59 -31.72 -4.07
C THR A 3 8.20 -30.35 -3.74
N GLY A 4 8.77 -29.62 -4.71
CA GLY A 4 9.34 -28.29 -4.47
C GLY A 4 8.34 -27.13 -4.51
N SER A 5 7.31 -27.21 -5.36
CA SER A 5 6.36 -26.12 -5.63
C SER A 5 5.31 -25.93 -4.52
N HIS A 6 4.81 -27.02 -3.93
CA HIS A 6 3.85 -26.92 -2.84
C HIS A 6 4.45 -26.30 -1.57
N SER A 7 5.72 -26.59 -1.26
CA SER A 7 6.42 -26.03 -0.10
C SER A 7 6.67 -24.52 -0.25
N SER A 8 7.03 -24.05 -1.45
CA SER A 8 7.24 -22.62 -1.70
C SER A 8 5.93 -21.82 -1.64
N ILE A 9 4.83 -22.37 -2.19
CA ILE A 9 3.49 -21.77 -2.09
C ILE A 9 3.02 -21.76 -0.64
N LEU A 10 3.15 -22.87 0.10
CA LEU A 10 2.77 -22.96 1.51
C LEU A 10 3.54 -21.95 2.36
N LYS A 11 4.85 -21.81 2.12
CA LYS A 11 5.71 -20.85 2.81
C LYS A 11 5.33 -19.41 2.47
N ALA A 12 5.02 -19.10 1.21
CA ALA A 12 4.57 -17.77 0.79
C ALA A 12 3.23 -17.38 1.43
N THR A 13 2.27 -18.32 1.47
CA THR A 13 0.99 -18.13 2.14
C THR A 13 1.18 -17.97 3.65
N ALA A 14 2.05 -18.76 4.28
CA ALA A 14 2.36 -18.63 5.70
C ALA A 14 2.99 -17.27 6.06
N TRP A 15 3.93 -16.77 5.24
CA TRP A 15 4.53 -15.45 5.43
C TRP A 15 3.52 -14.31 5.25
N THR A 16 2.68 -14.38 4.22
CA THR A 16 1.67 -13.35 3.98
C THR A 16 0.59 -13.39 5.06
N GLY A 17 0.11 -14.58 5.41
CA GLY A 17 -0.88 -14.80 6.46
C GLY A 17 -0.41 -14.31 7.83
N SER A 18 0.81 -14.65 8.23
CA SER A 18 1.38 -14.18 9.51
C SER A 18 1.51 -12.65 9.56
N SER A 19 1.94 -12.03 8.45
CA SER A 19 2.00 -10.56 8.37
C SER A 19 0.61 -9.92 8.47
N GLN A 20 -0.41 -10.53 7.86
CA GLN A 20 -1.79 -10.03 7.93
C GLN A 20 -2.33 -10.08 9.36
N VAL A 21 -2.05 -11.14 10.12
CA VAL A 21 -2.43 -11.23 11.53
C VAL A 21 -1.79 -10.10 12.34
N ALA A 22 -0.49 -9.83 12.14
CA ALA A 22 0.20 -8.73 12.82
C ALA A 22 -0.39 -7.36 12.46
N VAL A 23 -0.72 -7.15 11.17
CA VAL A 23 -1.36 -5.92 10.68
C VAL A 23 -2.74 -5.74 11.29
N LEU A 24 -3.54 -6.80 11.37
CA LEU A 24 -4.86 -6.78 11.99
C LEU A 24 -4.77 -6.47 13.48
N ALA A 25 -3.83 -7.08 14.21
CA ALA A 25 -3.60 -6.79 15.63
C ALA A 25 -3.23 -5.32 15.86
N MET A 26 -2.31 -4.76 15.07
CA MET A 26 -1.97 -3.34 15.12
C MET A 26 -3.16 -2.45 14.73
N GLY A 27 -3.98 -2.89 13.77
CA GLY A 27 -5.22 -2.21 13.38
C GLY A 27 -6.24 -2.14 14.52
N LEU A 28 -6.37 -3.20 15.33
CA LEU A 28 -7.21 -3.22 16.52
C LEU A 28 -6.70 -2.27 17.60
N VAL A 29 -5.37 -2.24 17.84
CA VAL A 29 -4.76 -1.28 18.77
C VAL A 29 -5.05 0.15 18.33
N ARG A 30 -4.90 0.46 17.04
CA ARG A 30 -5.25 1.77 16.48
C ARG A 30 -6.72 2.11 16.71
N SER A 31 -7.61 1.17 16.42
CA SER A 31 -9.05 1.37 16.60
C SER A 31 -9.41 1.64 18.07
N LYS A 32 -8.76 0.94 19.01
CA LYS A 32 -8.91 1.22 20.45
C LYS A 32 -8.39 2.61 20.81
N LEU A 33 -7.21 3.01 20.32
CA LEU A 33 -6.67 4.35 20.58
C LEU A 33 -7.63 5.44 20.08
N THR A 34 -8.15 5.30 18.86
CA THR A 34 -9.14 6.24 18.31
C THR A 34 -10.42 6.26 19.13
N ALA A 35 -10.93 5.11 19.57
CA ALA A 35 -12.12 5.03 20.41
C ALA A 35 -11.93 5.69 21.79
N VAL A 36 -10.75 5.56 22.39
CA VAL A 36 -10.45 6.15 23.69
C VAL A 36 -10.23 7.66 23.59
N LEU A 37 -9.55 8.13 22.53
CA LEU A 37 -9.22 9.55 22.36
C LEU A 37 -10.37 10.39 21.80
N LEU A 38 -11.14 9.86 20.85
CA LEU A 38 -12.18 10.59 20.12
C LEU A 38 -13.59 10.05 20.36
N GLY A 39 -13.72 8.92 21.07
CA GLY A 39 -15.01 8.28 21.29
C GLY A 39 -15.55 7.51 20.06
N PRO A 40 -16.81 7.05 20.12
CA PRO A 40 -17.45 6.28 19.06
C PRO A 40 -17.59 7.05 17.74
N SER A 41 -17.76 8.38 17.81
CA SER A 41 -17.85 9.27 16.65
C SER A 41 -16.57 9.23 15.81
N GLY A 42 -15.39 9.30 16.44
CA GLY A 42 -14.10 9.26 15.75
C GLY A 42 -13.84 7.94 15.02
N VAL A 43 -14.29 6.81 15.60
CA VAL A 43 -14.21 5.49 14.95
C VAL A 43 -15.13 5.44 13.72
N GLY A 44 -16.34 5.98 13.83
CA GLY A 44 -17.28 6.10 12.71
C GLY A 44 -16.72 6.95 11.57
N LEU A 45 -16.17 8.13 11.89
CA LEU A 45 -15.52 9.01 10.90
C LEU A 45 -14.34 8.32 10.19
N THR A 46 -13.48 7.67 10.96
CA THR A 46 -12.33 6.91 10.42
C THR A 46 -12.81 5.83 9.45
N GLY A 47 -13.83 5.06 9.82
CA GLY A 47 -14.44 4.05 8.96
C GLY A 47 -14.94 4.65 7.65
N THR A 48 -15.71 5.73 7.72
CA THR A 48 -16.24 6.43 6.54
C THR A 48 -15.12 6.92 5.60
N TYR A 49 -14.06 7.53 6.14
CA TYR A 49 -12.92 7.96 5.33
C TYR A 49 -12.21 6.78 4.65
N LEU A 50 -12.02 5.67 5.36
CA LEU A 50 -11.44 4.46 4.79
C LEU A 50 -12.31 3.87 3.67
N THR A 51 -13.63 3.83 3.85
CA THR A 51 -14.56 3.34 2.83
C THR A 51 -14.54 4.21 1.58
N ILE A 52 -14.56 5.55 1.75
CA ILE A 52 -14.47 6.50 0.62
C ILE A 52 -13.14 6.33 -0.11
N ALA A 53 -12.02 6.33 0.63
CA ALA A 53 -10.69 6.16 0.04
C ALA A 53 -10.53 4.82 -0.67
N GLY A 54 -11.09 3.74 -0.11
CA GLY A 54 -11.08 2.41 -0.72
C GLY A 54 -11.92 2.33 -1.98
N PHE A 55 -13.09 2.97 -2.01
CA PHE A 55 -13.95 3.01 -3.20
C PHE A 55 -13.26 3.77 -4.35
N ILE A 56 -12.75 4.97 -4.08
CA ILE A 56 -12.06 5.77 -5.09
C ILE A 56 -10.76 5.07 -5.52
N GLY A 57 -10.01 4.53 -4.57
CA GLY A 57 -8.78 3.78 -4.85
C GLY A 57 -9.01 2.55 -5.72
N GLY A 58 -10.06 1.76 -5.45
CA GLY A 58 -10.39 0.58 -6.25
C GLY A 58 -10.75 0.92 -7.71
N ILE A 59 -11.48 2.02 -7.92
CA ILE A 59 -11.77 2.51 -9.28
C ILE A 59 -10.49 3.04 -9.94
N ALA A 60 -9.68 3.81 -9.20
CA ALA A 60 -8.44 4.38 -9.71
C ALA A 60 -7.39 3.33 -10.08
N GLU A 61 -7.30 2.23 -9.34
CA GLU A 61 -6.32 1.17 -9.60
C GLU A 61 -6.61 0.41 -10.92
N LEU A 62 -7.85 0.43 -11.42
CA LEU A 62 -8.29 -0.21 -12.67
C LEU A 62 -7.88 -1.70 -12.79
N GLY A 63 -7.66 -2.39 -11.66
CA GLY A 63 -7.18 -3.78 -11.65
C GLY A 63 -5.76 -3.98 -12.20
N ILE A 64 -4.98 -2.91 -12.34
CA ILE A 64 -3.60 -2.99 -12.82
C ILE A 64 -2.68 -3.71 -11.82
N PRO A 65 -2.78 -3.57 -10.48
CA PRO A 65 -1.89 -4.28 -9.55
C PRO A 65 -1.81 -5.80 -9.77
N PRO A 66 -2.92 -6.58 -9.82
CA PRO A 66 -2.84 -8.02 -10.04
C PRO A 66 -2.31 -8.38 -11.44
N SER A 67 -2.61 -7.57 -12.45
CA SER A 67 -2.08 -7.75 -13.82
C SER A 67 -0.58 -7.46 -13.88
N GLY A 68 -0.12 -6.46 -13.13
CA GLY A 68 1.28 -6.08 -12.99
C GLY A 68 2.12 -7.15 -12.29
N VAL A 69 1.57 -7.82 -11.27
CA VAL A 69 2.22 -8.98 -10.61
C VAL A 69 2.54 -10.06 -11.64
N ARG A 70 1.58 -10.41 -12.51
CA ARG A 70 1.76 -11.43 -13.56
C ARG A 70 2.81 -11.00 -14.58
N ALA A 71 2.71 -9.78 -15.10
CA ALA A 71 3.66 -9.26 -16.09
C ALA A 71 5.10 -9.20 -15.56
N VAL A 72 5.28 -8.83 -14.28
CA VAL A 72 6.60 -8.82 -13.63
C VAL A 72 7.10 -10.26 -13.41
N ALA A 73 6.24 -11.18 -12.97
CA ALA A 73 6.62 -12.58 -12.78
C ALA A 73 7.06 -13.25 -14.11
N GLU A 74 6.34 -12.99 -15.20
CA GLU A 74 6.71 -13.45 -16.55
C GLU A 74 8.05 -12.87 -17.00
N ALA A 75 8.27 -11.56 -16.80
CA ALA A 75 9.55 -10.93 -17.13
C ALA A 75 10.71 -11.53 -16.30
N CYS A 76 10.52 -11.76 -15.01
CA CYS A 76 11.51 -12.40 -14.16
C CYS A 76 11.81 -13.84 -14.58
N ALA A 77 10.82 -14.58 -15.08
CA ALA A 77 11.01 -15.95 -15.58
C ALA A 77 11.88 -16.01 -16.84
N THR A 78 11.98 -14.91 -17.62
CA THR A 78 12.83 -14.87 -18.83
C THR A 78 14.32 -14.65 -18.53
N GLY A 79 14.70 -14.27 -17.32
CA GLY A 79 16.10 -13.99 -16.93
C GLY A 79 16.72 -12.74 -17.56
N ASP A 80 16.04 -12.08 -18.51
CA ASP A 80 16.50 -10.86 -19.17
C ASP A 80 16.26 -9.63 -18.29
N GLU A 81 17.34 -9.09 -17.72
CA GLU A 81 17.31 -7.93 -16.84
C GLU A 81 16.77 -6.66 -17.53
N ALA A 82 16.99 -6.51 -18.85
CA ALA A 82 16.47 -5.38 -19.60
C ALA A 82 14.94 -5.46 -19.73
N LYS A 83 14.39 -6.66 -19.94
CA LYS A 83 12.94 -6.90 -19.92
C LYS A 83 12.34 -6.61 -18.54
N VAL A 84 12.94 -7.12 -17.46
CA VAL A 84 12.46 -6.88 -16.09
C VAL A 84 12.43 -5.39 -15.77
N ARG A 85 13.49 -4.65 -16.12
CA ARG A 85 13.58 -3.20 -15.89
C ARG A 85 12.53 -2.44 -16.69
N ARG A 86 12.30 -2.81 -17.95
CA ARG A 86 11.28 -2.17 -18.81
C ARG A 86 9.87 -2.41 -18.30
N THR A 87 9.55 -3.64 -17.90
CA THR A 87 8.22 -3.98 -17.33
C THR A 87 8.00 -3.29 -15.99
N ALA A 88 9.02 -3.22 -15.13
CA ALA A 88 8.95 -2.50 -13.86
C ALA A 88 8.74 -0.98 -14.06
N ALA A 89 9.42 -0.38 -15.03
CA ALA A 89 9.26 1.02 -15.37
C ALA A 89 7.85 1.30 -15.92
N ALA A 90 7.34 0.44 -16.81
CA ALA A 90 5.99 0.54 -17.35
C ALA A 90 4.93 0.41 -16.24
N LEU A 91 5.07 -0.55 -15.33
CA LEU A 91 4.16 -0.71 -14.19
C LEU A 91 4.17 0.53 -13.29
N ARG A 92 5.35 1.07 -12.97
CA ARG A 92 5.47 2.29 -12.16
C ARG A 92 4.84 3.49 -12.85
N ALA A 93 5.05 3.66 -14.16
CA ALA A 93 4.45 4.74 -14.93
C ALA A 93 2.92 4.62 -14.98
N ALA A 94 2.40 3.41 -15.19
CA ALA A 94 0.96 3.13 -15.18
C ALA A 94 0.34 3.46 -13.82
N MET A 95 0.96 3.01 -12.72
CA MET A 95 0.52 3.29 -11.35
C MET A 95 0.56 4.77 -11.01
N LEU A 96 1.55 5.50 -11.52
CA LEU A 96 1.62 6.95 -11.33
C LEU A 96 0.52 7.65 -12.13
N ALA A 97 0.31 7.26 -13.40
CA ALA A 97 -0.74 7.83 -14.25
C ALA A 97 -2.13 7.59 -13.66
N THR A 98 -2.44 6.35 -13.27
CA THR A 98 -3.72 6.03 -12.65
C THR A 98 -3.87 6.61 -11.25
N GLY A 99 -2.77 6.75 -10.50
CA GLY A 99 -2.75 7.46 -9.23
C GLY A 99 -3.12 8.93 -9.36
N VAL A 100 -2.55 9.62 -10.36
CA VAL A 100 -2.87 11.03 -10.65
C VAL A 100 -4.33 11.17 -11.09
N VAL A 101 -4.81 10.29 -11.98
CA VAL A 101 -6.24 10.28 -12.35
C VAL A 101 -7.13 10.04 -11.13
N GLY A 102 -6.77 9.06 -10.28
CA GLY A 102 -7.47 8.79 -9.03
C GLY A 102 -7.48 9.97 -8.07
N MET A 103 -6.38 10.72 -7.97
CA MET A 103 -6.29 11.94 -7.16
C MET A 103 -7.21 13.04 -7.70
N VAL A 104 -7.19 13.28 -9.01
CA VAL A 104 -8.05 14.30 -9.65
C VAL A 104 -9.52 13.95 -9.46
N VAL A 105 -9.88 12.68 -9.64
CA VAL A 105 -11.24 12.17 -9.39
C VAL A 105 -11.59 12.32 -7.91
N ALA A 106 -10.71 11.92 -6.99
CA ALA A 106 -10.93 12.08 -5.55
C ALA A 106 -11.14 13.55 -5.15
N LEU A 107 -10.39 14.47 -5.75
CA LEU A 107 -10.45 15.90 -5.46
C LEU A 107 -11.70 16.54 -6.09
N ALA A 108 -12.14 16.09 -7.26
CA ALA A 108 -13.42 16.48 -7.84
C ALA A 108 -14.61 15.95 -7.03
N LEU A 109 -14.51 14.72 -6.50
CA LEU A 109 -15.53 14.12 -5.63
C LEU A 109 -15.47 14.62 -4.18
N ALA A 110 -14.38 15.27 -3.76
CA ALA A 110 -14.21 15.76 -2.39
C ALA A 110 -15.34 16.71 -1.99
N TYR A 111 -15.75 17.62 -2.88
CA TYR A 111 -16.82 18.57 -2.61
C TYR A 111 -18.21 17.91 -2.44
N PRO A 112 -18.72 17.12 -3.41
CA PRO A 112 -20.03 16.47 -3.26
C PRO A 112 -20.06 15.45 -2.11
N VAL A 113 -18.96 14.73 -1.86
CA VAL A 113 -18.86 13.78 -0.75
C VAL A 113 -18.87 14.51 0.60
N SER A 114 -18.20 15.67 0.73
CA SER A 114 -18.25 16.47 1.96
C SER A 114 -19.68 16.90 2.30
N VAL A 115 -20.44 17.30 1.28
CA VAL A 115 -21.80 17.82 1.45
C VAL A 115 -22.79 16.69 1.73
N MET A 116 -22.71 15.55 1.02
CA MET A 116 -23.56 14.38 1.27
C MET A 116 -23.28 13.70 2.61
N THR A 117 -22.01 13.56 3.00
CA THR A 117 -21.62 12.75 4.17
C THR A 117 -21.62 13.54 5.47
N PHE A 118 -21.23 14.82 5.44
CA PHE A 118 -21.01 15.61 6.66
C PHE A 118 -21.89 16.85 6.80
N GLY A 119 -22.70 17.19 5.78
CA GLY A 119 -23.66 18.29 5.82
C GLY A 119 -23.07 19.68 6.11
N SER A 120 -21.74 19.82 6.17
CA SER A 120 -21.04 21.02 6.63
C SER A 120 -19.77 21.27 5.80
N ARG A 121 -19.51 22.55 5.50
CA ARG A 121 -18.37 23.03 4.71
C ARG A 121 -17.02 22.89 5.42
N GLU A 122 -17.01 22.49 6.68
CA GLU A 122 -15.81 22.53 7.53
C GLU A 122 -14.78 21.41 7.22
N ARG A 123 -15.20 20.32 6.56
CA ARG A 123 -14.34 19.15 6.28
C ARG A 123 -13.82 19.02 4.85
N TRP A 124 -13.92 20.08 4.06
CA TRP A 124 -13.39 20.09 2.70
C TRP A 124 -11.85 19.90 2.67
N VAL A 125 -11.13 20.45 3.66
CA VAL A 125 -9.67 20.31 3.81
C VAL A 125 -9.28 18.85 4.09
N ASP A 126 -10.08 18.15 4.90
CA ASP A 126 -9.89 16.75 5.24
C ASP A 126 -10.07 15.85 4.01
N LEU A 127 -11.06 16.14 3.16
CA LEU A 127 -11.25 15.40 1.91
C LEU A 127 -10.20 15.74 0.84
N ALA A 128 -9.69 16.98 0.82
CA ALA A 128 -8.56 17.33 -0.03
C ALA A 128 -7.29 16.54 0.37
N LEU A 129 -6.98 16.42 1.67
CA LEU A 129 -5.88 15.57 2.15
C LEU A 129 -6.13 14.07 1.88
N LEU A 130 -7.39 13.63 1.90
CA LEU A 130 -7.74 12.25 1.58
C LEU A 130 -7.37 11.89 0.13
N SER A 131 -7.51 12.82 -0.82
CA SER A 131 -7.10 12.61 -2.22
C SER A 131 -5.60 12.29 -2.35
N VAL A 132 -4.76 12.95 -1.54
CA VAL A 132 -3.32 12.68 -1.46
C VAL A 132 -3.07 11.28 -0.88
N THR A 133 -3.87 10.87 0.11
CA THR A 133 -3.79 9.52 0.68
C THR A 133 -4.08 8.45 -0.37
N VAL A 134 -5.09 8.66 -1.23
CA VAL A 134 -5.44 7.75 -2.33
C VAL A 134 -4.30 7.65 -3.34
N LEU A 135 -3.68 8.78 -3.71
CA LEU A 135 -2.50 8.80 -4.59
C LEU A 135 -1.36 7.97 -4.01
N LEU A 136 -1.01 8.20 -2.74
CA LEU A 136 0.07 7.49 -2.05
C LEU A 136 -0.23 5.99 -1.92
N ALA A 137 -1.48 5.64 -1.63
CA ALA A 137 -1.92 4.25 -1.52
C ALA A 137 -1.79 3.52 -2.85
N ASN A 138 -2.23 4.13 -3.96
CA ASN A 138 -2.11 3.54 -5.30
C ASN A 138 -0.64 3.38 -5.71
N TYR A 139 0.20 4.40 -5.46
CA TYR A 139 1.63 4.29 -5.71
C TYR A 139 2.30 3.17 -4.91
N ALA A 140 1.96 3.01 -3.62
CA ALA A 140 2.44 1.92 -2.79
C ALA A 140 1.89 0.55 -3.23
N SER A 141 0.69 0.50 -3.82
CA SER A 141 0.08 -0.70 -4.41
C SER A 141 0.92 -1.21 -5.59
N GLY A 142 1.38 -0.30 -6.47
CA GLY A 142 2.29 -0.61 -7.57
C GLY A 142 3.64 -1.18 -7.13
N GLN A 143 4.23 -0.63 -6.07
CA GLN A 143 5.47 -1.15 -5.49
C GLN A 143 5.29 -2.55 -4.88
N ARG A 144 4.14 -2.78 -4.23
CA ARG A 144 3.74 -4.10 -3.72
C ARG A 144 3.58 -5.11 -4.86
N ALA A 145 2.89 -4.74 -5.93
CA ALA A 145 2.72 -5.58 -7.11
C ALA A 145 4.06 -5.99 -7.74
N PHE A 146 5.02 -5.06 -7.82
CA PHE A 146 6.36 -5.37 -8.29
C PHE A 146 7.09 -6.37 -7.38
N LEU A 147 7.11 -6.15 -6.05
CA LEU A 147 7.79 -7.05 -5.11
C LEU A 147 7.14 -8.44 -5.06
N GLN A 148 5.81 -8.50 -5.18
CA GLN A 148 5.06 -9.76 -5.26
C GLN A 148 5.39 -10.51 -6.57
N GLY A 149 5.41 -9.80 -7.71
CA GLY A 149 5.78 -10.38 -9.01
C GLY A 149 7.21 -10.91 -9.06
N ALA A 150 8.15 -10.22 -8.39
CA ALA A 150 9.54 -10.66 -8.24
C ALA A 150 9.72 -11.81 -7.23
N GLN A 151 8.63 -12.44 -6.76
CA GLN A 151 8.62 -13.49 -5.74
C GLN A 151 9.30 -13.11 -4.39
N ARG A 152 9.45 -11.83 -4.09
CA ARG A 152 10.01 -11.33 -2.81
C ARG A 152 8.94 -11.24 -1.73
N VAL A 153 8.18 -12.32 -1.54
CA VAL A 153 7.01 -12.38 -0.64
C VAL A 153 7.39 -12.06 0.81
N ARG A 154 8.59 -12.47 1.24
CA ARG A 154 9.13 -12.14 2.58
C ARG A 154 9.31 -10.64 2.78
N ASP A 155 9.75 -9.93 1.74
CA ASP A 155 10.01 -8.49 1.83
C ASP A 155 8.71 -7.70 1.78
N VAL A 156 7.70 -8.18 1.03
CA VAL A 156 6.33 -7.65 1.08
C VAL A 156 5.76 -7.77 2.50
N ALA A 157 5.85 -8.96 3.11
CA ALA A 157 5.38 -9.21 4.48
C ALA A 157 6.08 -8.30 5.50
N ARG A 158 7.40 -8.14 5.40
CA ARG A 158 8.18 -7.23 6.27
C ARG A 158 7.78 -5.77 6.07
N CYS A 159 7.67 -5.31 4.83
CA CYS A 159 7.27 -3.94 4.52
C CYS A 159 5.87 -3.64 5.07
N GLN A 160 4.94 -4.59 4.95
CA GLN A 160 3.58 -4.44 5.47
C GLN A 160 3.56 -4.26 7.00
N VAL A 161 4.33 -5.07 7.73
CA VAL A 161 4.44 -4.96 9.19
C VAL A 161 5.11 -3.64 9.59
N VAL A 162 6.24 -3.29 8.97
CA VAL A 162 7.00 -2.06 9.29
C VAL A 162 6.19 -0.80 8.96
N SER A 163 5.52 -0.76 7.82
CA SER A 163 4.66 0.37 7.44
C SER A 163 3.46 0.53 8.38
N THR A 164 2.82 -0.57 8.77
CA THR A 164 1.69 -0.54 9.71
C THR A 164 2.15 -0.09 11.10
N PHE A 165 3.31 -0.57 11.56
CA PHE A 165 3.87 -0.15 12.84
C PHE A 165 4.25 1.33 12.84
N ALA A 166 4.95 1.79 11.80
CA ALA A 166 5.29 3.21 11.65
C ALA A 166 4.04 4.09 11.57
N GLY A 167 3.02 3.64 10.84
CA GLY A 167 1.73 4.31 10.73
C GLY A 167 0.93 4.33 12.03
N LEU A 168 1.07 3.31 12.88
CA LEU A 168 0.48 3.28 14.22
C LEU A 168 1.16 4.29 15.15
N VAL A 169 2.50 4.33 15.18
CA VAL A 169 3.25 5.24 16.05
C VAL A 169 3.04 6.70 15.64
N VAL A 170 3.25 7.00 14.35
CA VAL A 170 3.09 8.37 13.84
C VAL A 170 1.62 8.78 13.84
N GLY A 171 0.73 7.91 13.37
CA GLY A 171 -0.71 8.19 13.35
C GLY A 171 -1.28 8.34 14.75
N GLY A 172 -0.89 7.48 15.69
CA GLY A 172 -1.28 7.59 17.10
C GLY A 172 -0.80 8.88 17.75
N GLY A 173 0.44 9.29 17.49
CA GLY A 173 0.98 10.57 17.98
C GLY A 173 0.23 11.79 17.42
N LEU A 174 -0.12 11.76 16.12
CA LEU A 174 -0.92 12.82 15.50
C LEU A 174 -2.35 12.88 16.05
N LEU A 175 -2.97 11.72 16.29
CA LEU A 175 -4.28 11.63 16.92
C LEU A 175 -4.26 12.21 18.35
N TRP A 176 -3.18 11.98 19.10
CA TRP A 176 -3.01 12.55 20.42
C TRP A 176 -2.85 14.08 20.39
N ALA A 177 -2.12 14.61 19.40
CA ALA A 177 -1.85 16.05 19.29
C ALA A 177 -3.03 16.87 18.69
N PHE A 178 -3.79 16.31 17.75
CA PHE A 178 -4.78 17.06 16.95
C PHE A 178 -6.23 16.56 17.09
N GLY A 179 -6.49 15.48 17.85
CA GLY A 179 -7.85 14.99 18.10
C GLY A 179 -8.60 14.62 16.81
N GLU A 180 -9.84 15.10 16.65
CA GLU A 180 -10.71 14.80 15.49
C GLU A 180 -10.13 15.27 14.15
N ARG A 181 -9.44 16.41 14.10
CA ARG A 181 -8.74 16.89 12.89
C ARG A 181 -7.50 16.05 12.56
N GLY A 182 -7.00 15.29 13.54
CA GLY A 182 -5.86 14.39 13.39
C GLY A 182 -6.18 13.10 12.64
N ILE A 183 -7.46 12.73 12.44
CA ILE A 183 -7.82 11.47 11.76
C ILE A 183 -7.26 11.42 10.34
N VAL A 184 -7.48 12.48 9.56
CA VAL A 184 -7.02 12.52 8.17
C VAL A 184 -5.50 12.64 8.10
N ALA A 185 -4.89 13.44 8.97
CA ALA A 185 -3.45 13.55 9.04
C ALA A 185 -2.78 12.20 9.41
N ALA A 186 -3.42 11.39 10.27
CA ALA A 186 -3.01 10.03 10.57
C ALA A 186 -3.16 9.09 9.36
N LEU A 187 -4.21 9.24 8.54
CA LEU A 187 -4.38 8.47 7.29
C LEU A 187 -3.29 8.83 6.27
N VAL A 188 -3.00 10.12 6.09
CA VAL A 188 -1.90 10.58 5.23
C VAL A 188 -0.57 10.04 5.73
N ALA A 189 -0.31 10.11 7.05
CA ALA A 189 0.92 9.58 7.64
C ALA A 189 1.09 8.07 7.38
N ASN A 190 0.00 7.30 7.42
CA ASN A 190 0.01 5.89 7.05
C ASN A 190 0.37 5.70 5.57
N GLY A 191 -0.21 6.48 4.66
CA GLY A 191 0.13 6.46 3.23
C GLY A 191 1.60 6.80 2.97
N VAL A 192 2.12 7.84 3.63
CA VAL A 192 3.53 8.23 3.54
C VAL A 192 4.44 7.13 4.08
N ALA A 193 4.13 6.56 5.25
CA ALA A 193 4.90 5.46 5.82
C ALA A 193 4.96 4.26 4.87
N ALA A 194 3.85 3.91 4.23
CA ALA A 194 3.82 2.86 3.22
C ALA A 194 4.75 3.19 2.03
N VAL A 195 4.60 4.36 1.41
CA VAL A 195 5.43 4.77 0.25
C VAL A 195 6.91 4.83 0.59
N VAL A 196 7.28 5.32 1.77
CA VAL A 196 8.68 5.40 2.21
C VAL A 196 9.25 4.01 2.44
N VAL A 197 8.54 3.13 3.15
CA VAL A 197 9.02 1.77 3.46
C VAL A 197 9.13 0.94 2.18
N PHE A 198 8.08 0.90 1.36
CA PHE A 198 8.08 0.17 0.09
C PHE A 198 9.04 0.80 -0.93
N GLY A 199 9.18 2.12 -0.95
CA GLY A 199 10.16 2.84 -1.77
C GLY A 199 11.62 2.52 -1.41
N ARG A 200 11.95 2.48 -0.11
CA ARG A 200 13.29 2.10 0.34
C ARG A 200 13.62 0.65 -0.02
N GLU A 201 12.67 -0.26 0.12
CA GLU A 201 12.89 -1.68 -0.17
C GLU A 201 12.94 -1.98 -1.67
N THR A 202 12.19 -1.26 -2.49
CA THR A 202 12.31 -1.35 -3.95
C THR A 202 13.62 -0.75 -4.46
N ARG A 203 14.15 0.30 -3.83
CA ARG A 203 15.48 0.85 -4.14
C ARG A 203 16.62 -0.08 -3.71
N ARG A 204 16.52 -0.71 -2.54
CA ARG A 204 17.46 -1.77 -2.10
C ARG A 204 17.36 -3.03 -2.97
N GLY A 205 16.15 -3.37 -3.37
CA GLY A 205 15.83 -4.49 -4.25
C GLY A 205 16.33 -4.34 -5.67
N GLY A 206 16.35 -3.13 -6.22
CA GLY A 206 16.84 -2.87 -7.58
C GLY A 206 18.28 -3.32 -7.79
N GLY A 207 19.13 -3.27 -6.75
CA GLY A 207 20.49 -3.82 -6.79
C GLY A 207 20.55 -5.34 -6.52
N SER A 208 19.57 -5.90 -5.81
CA SER A 208 19.52 -7.32 -5.49
C SER A 208 18.82 -8.17 -6.56
N VAL A 209 18.04 -7.59 -7.48
CA VAL A 209 17.54 -8.32 -8.66
C VAL A 209 18.70 -8.59 -9.64
N ALA A 210 19.63 -7.65 -9.77
CA ALA A 210 20.90 -7.86 -10.48
C ALA A 210 21.77 -8.94 -9.79
N ALA A 211 21.86 -8.92 -8.45
CA ALA A 211 22.62 -9.93 -7.72
C ALA A 211 21.91 -11.31 -7.69
N GLY A 212 20.59 -11.36 -7.54
CA GLY A 212 19.84 -12.62 -7.48
C GLY A 212 19.88 -13.41 -8.79
N ALA A 213 19.96 -12.72 -9.93
CA ALA A 213 20.22 -13.34 -11.23
C ALA A 213 21.63 -13.96 -11.29
N SER A 214 22.66 -13.29 -10.74
CA SER A 214 24.03 -13.82 -10.71
C SER A 214 24.22 -15.02 -9.79
N TRP A 215 23.37 -15.21 -8.77
CA TRP A 215 23.40 -16.40 -7.90
C TRP A 215 22.66 -17.60 -8.49
N GLY A 216 21.79 -17.39 -9.49
CA GLY A 216 21.10 -18.47 -10.23
C GLY A 216 21.98 -19.14 -11.28
N GLU A 217 23.01 -18.44 -11.77
CA GLU A 217 24.01 -18.98 -12.69
C GLU A 217 25.16 -19.69 -11.95
N ALA A 218 25.53 -19.24 -10.74
CA ALA A 218 26.60 -19.86 -9.94
C ALA A 218 26.24 -21.22 -9.29
N LEU A 219 25.00 -21.68 -9.40
CA LEU A 219 24.54 -22.99 -8.90
C LEU A 219 24.22 -23.98 -10.03
N ARG A 220 24.64 -23.69 -11.27
CA ARG A 220 24.47 -24.56 -12.45
C ARG A 220 25.77 -25.05 -13.07
N ASP A 221 26.92 -24.77 -12.45
CA ASP A 221 28.23 -25.35 -12.79
C ASP A 221 28.76 -26.23 -11.65
#